data_AF-A0A7Z2PZU2-F1
#
_entry.id   AF-A0A7Z2PZU2-F1
#
_cell.length_a   1.000
_cell.length_b   1.000
_cell.length_c   1.000
_cell.angle_alpha   90.00
_cell.angle_beta   90.00
_cell.angle_gamma   90.00
#
_symmetry.space_group_name_H-M   'P 1'
#
loop_
_entity.id
_entity.type
_entity.pdbx_description
1 polymer ?
#
loop_
_entity_poly.entity_id
_entity_poly.type
_entity_poly.pdbx_seq_one_letter_code
_entity_poly.pdbx_strand_id
1 'polypeptide(L)'
;MGRVFEQIYRTLYGSQISALTELAAAPNGEAALSESSAFFDGLKAKHPDFYEKNTFEEWIRDPLTAGLIKRSRDQIRITDLGREFLTYLQATNLSADKAW
;
A
#
# COMPACT_ATOMS: atom_id res chain seq x y z
N MET A 1 -0.77 20.10 1.59
CA MET A 1 -0.76 18.65 1.32
C MET A 1 0.63 18.07 1.07
N GLY A 2 1.48 18.64 0.21
CA GLY A 2 2.80 18.04 -0.12
C GLY A 2 3.66 17.57 1.07
N ARG A 3 3.82 18.40 2.11
CA ARG A 3 4.56 18.03 3.35
C ARG A 3 3.99 16.81 4.08
N VAL A 4 2.66 16.65 4.06
CA VAL A 4 1.97 15.52 4.69
C VAL A 4 2.17 14.25 3.87
N PHE A 5 2.06 14.33 2.54
CA PHE A 5 2.33 13.20 1.66
C PHE A 5 3.79 12.77 1.69
N GLU A 6 4.73 13.70 1.83
CA GLU A 6 6.14 13.36 2.04
C GLU A 6 6.36 12.59 3.35
N GLN A 7 5.68 12.99 4.44
CA GLN A 7 5.74 12.26 5.71
C GLN A 7 5.16 10.85 5.58
N ILE A 8 3.99 10.70 4.96
CA ILE A 8 3.38 9.39 4.69
C ILE A 8 4.30 8.54 3.81
N TYR A 9 4.90 9.12 2.76
CA TYR A 9 5.82 8.39 1.89
C TYR A 9 7.01 7.78 2.65
N ARG A 10 7.54 8.49 3.66
CA ARG A 10 8.65 8.03 4.50
C ARG A 10 8.29 6.88 5.44
N THR A 11 7.00 6.69 5.75
CA THR A 11 6.56 5.58 6.61
C THR A 11 6.21 4.33 5.82
N LEU A 12 5.91 4.46 4.53
CA LEU A 12 5.52 3.31 3.72
C LEU A 12 6.72 2.47 3.27
N TYR A 13 6.41 1.25 2.89
CA TYR A 13 7.23 0.29 2.15
C TYR A 13 7.00 0.39 0.65
N GLY A 14 8.00 0.04 -0.15
CA GLY A 14 7.91 0.04 -1.62
C GLY A 14 6.79 -0.89 -2.08
N SER A 15 6.70 -2.06 -1.44
CA SER A 15 5.63 -3.03 -1.66
C SER A 15 4.22 -2.50 -1.38
N GLN A 16 4.05 -1.66 -0.35
CA GLN A 16 2.77 -1.04 -0.03
C GLN A 16 2.38 0.00 -1.10
N ILE A 17 3.34 0.76 -1.63
CA ILE A 17 3.09 1.71 -2.74
C ILE A 17 2.71 0.95 -4.02
N SER A 18 3.38 -0.16 -4.32
CA SER A 18 3.01 -1.03 -5.44
C SER A 18 1.59 -1.57 -5.29
N ALA A 19 1.24 -2.08 -4.10
CA ALA A 19 -0.11 -2.57 -3.81
C ALA A 19 -1.18 -1.48 -3.92
N LEU A 20 -0.88 -0.25 -3.45
CA LEU A 20 -1.74 0.92 -3.64
C LEU A 20 -1.95 1.24 -5.13
N THR A 21 -0.90 1.11 -5.94
CA THR A 21 -0.95 1.35 -7.38
C THR A 21 -1.81 0.29 -8.09
N GLU A 22 -1.67 -0.98 -7.71
CA GLU A 22 -2.51 -2.07 -8.23
C GLU A 22 -3.98 -1.89 -7.81
N LEU A 23 -4.25 -1.54 -6.55
CA LEU A 23 -5.59 -1.19 -6.09
C LEU A 23 -6.17 -0.03 -6.90
N ALA A 24 -5.38 1.01 -7.19
CA ALA A 24 -5.85 2.16 -7.97
C ALA A 24 -6.26 1.78 -9.40
N ALA A 25 -5.61 0.78 -9.99
CA ALA A 25 -5.87 0.26 -11.33
C ALA A 25 -6.97 -0.81 -11.37
N ALA A 26 -7.29 -1.45 -10.24
CA ALA A 26 -8.34 -2.45 -10.14
C ALA A 26 -9.74 -1.83 -10.39
N PRO A 27 -10.71 -2.61 -10.89
CA PRO A 27 -12.10 -2.18 -10.99
C PRO A 27 -12.62 -1.65 -9.64
N ASN A 28 -13.24 -0.46 -9.65
CA ASN A 28 -13.74 0.25 -8.47
C ASN A 28 -12.69 0.64 -7.41
N GLY A 29 -11.41 0.33 -7.61
CA GLY A 29 -10.37 0.61 -6.63
C GLY A 29 -10.28 -0.42 -5.50
N GLU A 30 -10.75 -1.64 -5.72
CA GLU A 30 -11.02 -2.63 -4.66
C GLU A 30 -10.41 -3.99 -5.00
N ALA A 31 -10.03 -4.73 -3.96
CA ALA A 31 -9.65 -6.14 -4.05
C ALA A 31 -10.25 -6.91 -2.88
N ALA A 32 -10.47 -8.23 -3.06
CA ALA A 32 -10.86 -9.06 -1.94
C ALA A 32 -9.75 -9.09 -0.87
N LEU A 33 -10.15 -9.20 0.39
CA LEU A 33 -9.19 -9.29 1.50
C LEU A 33 -8.28 -10.52 1.36
N SER A 34 -8.84 -11.64 0.89
CA SER A 34 -8.09 -12.87 0.60
C SER A 34 -7.06 -12.69 -0.51
N GLU A 35 -7.39 -11.97 -1.58
CA GLU A 35 -6.46 -11.67 -2.69
C GLU A 35 -5.33 -10.75 -2.20
N SER A 36 -5.68 -9.74 -1.40
CA SER A 36 -4.70 -8.83 -0.79
C SER A 36 -3.74 -9.56 0.16
N SER A 37 -4.26 -10.51 0.95
CA SER A 37 -3.45 -11.36 1.82
C SER A 37 -2.53 -12.27 1.01
N ALA A 38 -3.05 -12.92 -0.05
CA ALA A 38 -2.27 -13.79 -0.91
C ALA A 38 -1.15 -13.04 -1.65
N PHE A 39 -1.38 -11.78 -2.03
CA PHE A 39 -0.35 -10.89 -2.57
C PHE A 39 0.80 -10.70 -1.56
N PHE A 40 0.47 -10.40 -0.30
CA PHE A 40 1.47 -10.27 0.76
C PHE A 40 2.22 -11.59 1.02
N ASP A 41 1.53 -12.73 1.05
CA ASP A 41 2.18 -14.03 1.20
C ASP A 41 3.19 -14.30 0.07
N GLY A 42 2.86 -13.90 -1.16
CA GLY A 42 3.77 -13.96 -2.30
C GLY A 42 5.00 -13.07 -2.15
N LEU A 43 4.87 -11.87 -1.57
CA LEU A 43 6.00 -11.01 -1.24
C LEU A 43 6.86 -11.61 -0.14
N LYS A 44 6.23 -12.16 0.90
CA LYS A 44 6.90 -12.80 2.01
C LYS A 44 7.71 -14.01 1.57
N ALA A 45 7.19 -14.81 0.64
CA ALA A 45 7.93 -15.94 0.07
C ALA A 45 9.15 -15.50 -0.77
N LYS A 46 9.07 -14.34 -1.44
CA LYS A 46 10.18 -13.80 -2.26
C LYS A 46 11.24 -13.07 -1.44
N HIS A 47 10.86 -12.48 -0.31
CA HIS A 47 11.73 -11.67 0.54
C HIS A 47 11.58 -12.08 2.03
N PRO A 48 11.87 -13.34 2.38
CA PRO A 48 11.66 -13.85 3.73
C PRO A 48 12.51 -13.10 4.76
N ASP A 49 13.76 -12.76 4.44
CA ASP A 49 14.66 -12.02 5.33
C ASP A 49 14.08 -10.70 5.86
N PHE A 50 13.12 -10.12 5.11
CA PHE A 50 12.45 -8.90 5.49
C PHE A 50 11.07 -9.13 6.12
N TYR A 51 10.23 -9.98 5.51
CA TYR A 51 8.83 -10.14 5.91
C TYR A 51 8.54 -11.37 6.80
N GLU A 52 9.52 -12.22 7.12
CA GLU A 52 9.31 -13.47 7.86
C GLU A 52 8.47 -13.27 9.14
N LYS A 53 8.75 -12.18 9.86
CA LYS A 53 8.09 -11.84 11.12
C LYS A 53 6.84 -10.99 10.97
N ASN A 54 6.57 -10.46 9.78
CA ASN A 54 5.40 -9.63 9.53
C ASN A 54 4.17 -10.48 9.21
N THR A 55 3.05 -10.09 9.81
CA THR A 55 1.71 -10.48 9.43
C THR A 55 1.16 -9.53 8.35
N PHE A 56 0.12 -9.96 7.65
CA PHE A 56 -0.58 -9.11 6.68
C PHE A 56 -1.15 -7.85 7.36
N GLU A 57 -1.70 -8.00 8.57
CA GLU A 57 -2.25 -6.93 9.40
C GLU A 57 -1.22 -5.86 9.74
N GLU A 58 0.00 -6.28 10.12
CA GLU A 58 1.09 -5.35 10.38
C GLU A 58 1.55 -4.67 9.09
N TRP A 59 1.59 -5.40 7.98
CA TRP A 59 1.98 -4.86 6.69
C TRP A 59 0.98 -3.83 6.14
N ILE A 60 -0.33 -3.98 6.34
CA ILE A 60 -1.29 -2.97 5.89
C ILE A 60 -1.50 -1.81 6.88
N ARG A 61 -0.91 -1.88 8.07
CA ARG A 61 -1.19 -0.93 9.17
C ARG A 61 -0.91 0.52 8.77
N ASP A 62 0.22 0.78 8.14
CA ASP A 62 0.66 2.14 7.83
C ASP A 62 -0.20 2.80 6.74
N PRO A 63 -0.47 2.18 5.57
CA PRO A 63 -1.40 2.75 4.59
C PRO A 63 -2.83 2.85 5.12
N LEU A 64 -3.25 1.95 6.02
CA LEU A 64 -4.56 2.03 6.68
C LEU A 64 -4.64 3.22 7.65
N THR A 65 -3.63 3.39 8.50
CA THR A 65 -3.57 4.47 9.51
C THR A 65 -3.41 5.83 8.85
N ALA A 66 -2.66 5.91 7.75
CA ALA A 66 -2.53 7.10 6.93
C ALA A 66 -3.81 7.44 6.13
N GLY A 67 -4.83 6.57 6.15
CA GLY A 67 -6.10 6.77 5.46
C GLY A 67 -6.02 6.59 3.95
N LEU A 68 -4.96 5.98 3.42
CA LEU A 68 -4.78 5.73 1.99
C LEU A 68 -5.63 4.56 1.51
N ILE A 69 -5.93 3.62 2.40
CA ILE A 69 -6.84 2.51 2.16
C ILE A 69 -7.93 2.46 3.23
N LYS A 70 -9.03 1.77 2.91
CA LYS A 70 -10.05 1.34 3.86
C LYS A 70 -10.17 -0.18 3.79
N ARG A 71 -10.41 -0.79 4.94
CA ARG A 71 -10.70 -2.22 5.08
C ARG A 71 -12.17 -2.39 5.49
N SER A 72 -12.89 -3.25 4.78
CA SER A 72 -14.16 -3.81 5.23
C SER A 72 -13.95 -5.26 5.68
N ARG A 73 -15.03 -6.00 5.98
CA ARG A 73 -14.92 -7.40 6.40
C ARG A 73 -14.17 -8.25 5.37
N ASP A 74 -14.50 -8.04 4.09
CA ASP A 74 -14.10 -8.95 3.01
C ASP A 74 -13.30 -8.26 1.89
N GLN A 75 -13.03 -6.95 2.01
CA GLN A 75 -12.37 -6.17 0.95
C GLN A 75 -11.41 -5.12 1.50
N ILE A 76 -10.44 -4.74 0.64
CA ILE A 76 -9.62 -3.54 0.79
C ILE A 76 -9.90 -2.62 -0.40
N ARG A 77 -10.00 -1.31 -0.11
CA ARG A 77 -10.25 -0.26 -1.10
C ARG A 77 -9.25 0.87 -0.96
N ILE A 78 -8.76 1.41 -2.09
CA ILE A 78 -8.04 2.69 -2.08
C ILE A 78 -9.00 3.88 -1.88
N THR A 79 -8.62 4.83 -1.04
CA THR A 79 -9.40 6.06 -0.80
C THR A 79 -9.08 7.14 -1.83
N ASP A 80 -9.88 8.20 -1.87
CA ASP A 80 -9.56 9.39 -2.66
C ASP A 80 -8.22 10.01 -2.22
N LEU A 81 -7.94 10.02 -0.91
CA LEU A 81 -6.65 10.45 -0.36
C LEU A 81 -5.50 9.55 -0.85
N GLY A 82 -5.72 8.24 -0.94
CA GLY A 82 -4.76 7.30 -1.53
C GLY A 82 -4.46 7.61 -2.99
N ARG A 83 -5.48 7.97 -3.78
CA ARG A 83 -5.31 8.36 -5.19
C ARG A 83 -4.56 9.69 -5.32
N GLU A 84 -4.92 10.69 -4.52
CA GLU A 84 -4.20 11.98 -4.46
C GLU A 84 -2.73 11.78 -4.06
N PHE A 85 -2.45 10.89 -3.11
CA PHE A 85 -1.09 10.52 -2.72
C PHE A 85 -0.31 9.93 -3.89
N LEU A 86 -0.90 9.01 -4.68
CA LEU A 86 -0.24 8.47 -5.87
C LEU A 86 0.02 9.54 -6.93
N THR A 87 -0.92 10.46 -7.16
CA THR A 87 -0.70 11.61 -8.06
C THR A 87 0.44 12.50 -7.56
N TYR A 88 0.56 12.72 -6.25
CA TYR A 88 1.68 13.45 -5.67
C TYR A 88 3.03 12.76 -5.92
N LEU A 89 3.12 11.43 -5.79
CA LEU A 89 4.35 10.69 -6.07
C LEU A 89 4.78 10.87 -7.52
N GLN A 90 3.84 10.76 -8.47
CA GLN A 90 4.10 10.98 -9.90
C GLN A 90 4.61 12.40 -10.17
N ALA A 91 3.98 13.41 -9.57
CA ALA A 91 4.36 14.81 -9.75
C ALA A 91 5.74 15.16 -9.14
N THR A 92 6.20 14.38 -8.17
CA THR A 92 7.48 14.60 -7.46
C THR A 92 8.58 13.62 -7.87
N ASN A 93 8.31 12.74 -8.85
CA ASN A 93 9.19 11.68 -9.31
C ASN A 93 9.67 10.74 -8.17
N LEU A 94 8.83 10.59 -7.13
CA LEU A 94 8.99 9.57 -6.09
C LEU A 94 8.33 8.29 -6.59
N SER A 95 8.95 7.14 -6.32
CA SER A 95 8.49 5.86 -6.86
C SER A 95 8.38 4.79 -5.76
N ALA A 96 7.83 3.64 -6.14
CA ALA A 96 7.85 2.44 -5.30
C ALA A 96 9.25 1.80 -5.18
N ASP A 97 10.24 2.31 -5.94
CA ASP A 97 11.64 1.87 -5.89
C ASP A 97 12.34 2.48 -4.67
N LYS A 98 11.92 2.02 -3.50
CA LYS A 98 12.56 2.28 -2.22
C LYS A 98 12.89 0.96 -1.55
N ALA A 99 13.82 1.02 -0.59
CA ALA A 99 14.07 -0.10 0.30
C ALA A 99 12.73 -0.64 0.78
N TRP A 100 12.59 -1.96 0.68
CA TRP A 100 11.36 -2.72 0.87
C TRP A 100 10.41 -2.05 1.84
#